data_AF-A0A7Y7IIJ3-F1
#
_entry.id   AF-A0A7Y7IIJ3-F1
#
_cell.length_a   1.000
_cell.length_b   1.000
_cell.length_c   1.000
_cell.angle_alpha   90.00
_cell.angle_beta   90.00
_cell.angle_gamma   90.00
#
_symmetry.space_group_name_H-M   'P 1'
#
loop_
_entity.id
_entity.type
_entity.pdbx_description
1 polymer ?
#
loop_
_entity_poly.entity_id
_entity_poly.type
_entity_poly.pdbx_seq_one_letter_code
_entity_poly.pdbx_strand_id
1 'polypeptide(L)'
;MDEHPQVKAFRRAAAMMSMERYWRRSDEDEIQFLRALAEVTREVSYHLDAARALDIDGLAAYVCAAGLRPWAGSVNAELVLMTAVDDALERRIAMASASRNTGVQ
;
A
#
# COMPACT_ATOMS: atom_id res chain seq x y z
N MET A 1 4.30 27.97 15.83
CA MET A 1 5.15 26.85 15.39
C MET A 1 4.50 26.33 14.12
N ASP A 2 5.08 26.62 12.96
CA ASP A 2 4.48 26.17 11.70
C ASP A 2 4.68 24.67 11.56
N GLU A 3 3.59 23.96 11.35
CA GLU A 3 3.58 22.51 11.17
C GLU A 3 4.39 22.11 9.94
N HIS A 4 5.18 21.03 10.05
CA HIS A 4 5.98 20.53 8.93
C HIS A 4 5.09 20.20 7.72
N PRO A 5 5.44 20.64 6.50
CA PRO A 5 4.58 20.48 5.32
C PRO A 5 4.12 19.04 5.05
N GLN A 6 4.99 18.06 5.30
CA GLN A 6 4.64 16.64 5.15
C GLN A 6 3.56 16.19 6.13
N VAL A 7 3.66 16.59 7.41
CA VAL A 7 2.66 16.24 8.44
C VAL A 7 1.30 16.83 8.08
N LYS A 8 1.29 18.08 7.62
CA LYS A 8 0.09 18.75 7.13
C LYS A 8 -0.51 18.05 5.91
N ALA A 9 0.31 17.60 4.97
CA ALA A 9 -0.12 16.85 3.79
C ALA A 9 -0.74 15.50 4.17
N PHE A 10 -0.10 14.72 5.04
CA PHE A 10 -0.64 13.43 5.51
C PHE A 10 -1.99 13.59 6.22
N ARG A 11 -2.13 14.59 7.10
CA ARG A 11 -3.42 14.87 7.77
C ARG A 11 -4.53 15.21 6.78
N ARG A 12 -4.23 16.02 5.76
CA ARG A 12 -5.18 16.36 4.70
C ARG A 12 -5.56 15.15 3.87
N ALA A 13 -4.59 14.33 3.46
CA ALA A 13 -4.83 13.10 2.71
C ALA A 13 -5.72 12.13 3.51
N ALA A 14 -5.42 11.91 4.80
CA ALA A 14 -6.23 11.08 5.67
C ALA A 14 -7.67 11.60 5.81
N ALA A 15 -7.85 12.92 5.95
CA ALA A 15 -9.18 13.53 5.99
C ALA A 15 -9.95 13.32 4.68
N MET A 16 -9.33 13.53 3.52
CA MET A 16 -9.94 13.29 2.21
C MET A 16 -10.33 11.82 2.02
N MET A 17 -9.43 10.88 2.36
CA MET A 17 -9.71 9.45 2.28
C MET A 17 -10.87 9.04 3.19
N SER A 18 -10.99 9.66 4.36
CA SER A 18 -12.10 9.42 5.28
C SER A 18 -13.43 9.90 4.70
N MET A 19 -13.44 11.07 4.04
CA MET A 19 -14.65 11.62 3.42
C MET A 19 -15.10 10.77 2.22
N GLU A 20 -14.15 10.26 1.45
CA GLU A 20 -14.39 9.47 0.24
C GLU A 20 -14.32 7.95 0.49
N ARG A 21 -14.54 7.49 1.74
CA ARG A 21 -14.39 6.08 2.13
C ARG A 21 -15.22 5.12 1.28
N TYR A 22 -16.41 5.55 0.85
CA TYR A 22 -17.34 4.74 0.06
C TYR A 22 -17.37 5.14 -1.42
N TRP A 23 -16.41 5.93 -1.86
CA TRP A 23 -16.32 6.33 -3.25
C TRP A 23 -16.08 5.11 -4.15
N ARG A 24 -17.00 4.89 -5.11
CA ARG A 24 -16.86 3.86 -6.13
C ARG A 24 -15.86 4.33 -7.19
N ARG A 25 -14.72 3.65 -7.25
CA ARG A 25 -13.67 3.86 -8.26
C ARG A 25 -13.95 3.02 -9.50
N SER A 26 -13.60 3.55 -10.67
CA SER A 26 -13.41 2.68 -11.84
C SER A 26 -12.17 1.80 -11.64
N ASP A 27 -12.02 0.73 -12.44
CA ASP A 27 -10.83 -0.11 -12.37
C ASP A 27 -9.54 0.68 -12.66
N GLU A 28 -9.60 1.67 -13.56
CA GLU A 28 -8.46 2.54 -13.86
C GLU A 28 -8.14 3.45 -12.67
N ASP A 29 -9.13 4.10 -12.06
CA ASP A 29 -8.93 4.94 -10.87
C ASP A 29 -8.34 4.14 -9.70
N GLU A 30 -8.74 2.87 -9.57
CA GLU A 30 -8.21 1.99 -8.53
C GLU A 30 -6.74 1.62 -8.78
N ILE A 31 -6.35 1.34 -10.03
CA ILE A 31 -4.94 1.10 -10.39
C ILE A 31 -4.09 2.36 -10.12
N GLN A 32 -4.56 3.54 -10.52
CA GLN A 32 -3.85 4.80 -10.28
C GLN A 32 -3.74 5.09 -8.79
N PHE A 33 -4.79 4.83 -8.02
CA PHE A 33 -4.77 4.95 -6.57
C PHE A 33 -3.74 4.01 -5.93
N LEU A 34 -3.69 2.73 -6.33
CA LEU A 34 -2.72 1.76 -5.82
C LEU A 34 -1.27 2.16 -6.16
N ARG A 35 -1.02 2.69 -7.37
CA ARG A 35 0.31 3.21 -7.75
C ARG A 35 0.73 4.40 -6.89
N ALA A 36 -0.15 5.38 -6.70
CA ALA A 36 0.13 6.52 -5.84
C ALA A 36 0.35 6.09 -4.37
N LEU A 37 -0.43 5.11 -3.90
CA LEU A 37 -0.27 4.54 -2.57
C LEU A 37 1.08 3.82 -2.42
N ALA A 38 1.57 3.12 -3.45
CA ALA A 38 2.86 2.44 -3.42
C ALA A 38 4.02 3.42 -3.17
N GLU A 39 4.02 4.58 -3.84
CA GLU A 39 5.04 5.61 -3.64
C GLU A 39 5.02 6.16 -2.21
N VAL A 40 3.83 6.48 -1.69
CA VAL A 40 3.66 6.96 -0.32
C VAL A 40 4.06 5.89 0.71
N THR A 41 3.69 4.64 0.44
CA THR A 41 3.98 3.52 1.33
C THR A 41 5.47 3.25 1.44
N ARG A 42 6.24 3.42 0.35
CA ARG A 42 7.71 3.35 0.38
C ARG A 42 8.31 4.35 1.37
N GLU A 43 7.90 5.61 1.29
CA GLU A 43 8.39 6.67 2.18
C GLU A 43 7.94 6.46 3.64
N VAL A 44 6.69 6.04 3.85
CA VAL A 44 6.20 5.70 5.19
C VAL A 44 7.00 4.54 5.78
N SER A 45 7.32 3.54 4.98
CA SER A 45 8.08 2.38 5.41
C SER A 45 9.49 2.74 5.86
N TYR A 46 10.18 3.61 5.12
CA TYR A 46 11.46 4.16 5.53
C TYR A 46 11.39 4.79 6.93
N HIS A 47 10.35 5.58 7.20
CA HIS A 47 10.15 6.20 8.51
C HIS A 47 9.80 5.19 9.61
N LEU A 48 9.02 4.15 9.31
CA LEU A 48 8.73 3.07 10.26
C LEU A 48 9.99 2.31 10.64
N ASP A 49 10.85 1.98 9.66
CA ASP A 49 12.12 1.30 9.90
C ASP A 49 13.11 2.19 10.67
N ALA A 50 13.24 3.46 10.28
CA ALA A 50 14.09 4.43 10.97
C ALA A 50 13.67 4.65 12.44
N ALA A 51 12.36 4.62 12.70
CA ALA A 51 11.80 4.75 14.05
C ALA A 51 11.79 3.43 14.84
N ARG A 52 12.13 2.29 14.21
CA ARG A 52 11.93 0.93 14.76
C ARG A 52 10.50 0.75 15.29
N ALA A 53 9.53 1.27 14.54
CA ALA A 53 8.13 1.33 14.96
C ALA A 53 7.50 -0.08 15.06
N LEU A 54 8.03 -1.04 14.31
CA LEU A 54 7.67 -2.45 14.42
C LEU A 54 8.85 -3.21 15.04
N ASP A 55 8.57 -3.96 16.09
CA ASP A 55 9.48 -4.98 16.60
C ASP A 55 9.41 -6.25 15.73
N ILE A 56 10.26 -7.22 16.08
CA ILE A 56 10.39 -8.47 15.33
C ILE A 56 9.05 -9.23 15.28
N ASP A 57 8.28 -9.21 16.36
CA ASP A 57 6.98 -9.89 16.45
C ASP A 57 5.92 -9.18 15.59
N GLY A 58 5.92 -7.84 15.59
CA GLY A 58 5.06 -7.03 14.71
C GLY A 58 5.34 -7.27 13.23
N LEU A 59 6.62 -7.39 12.85
CA LEU A 59 7.03 -7.75 11.48
C LEU A 59 6.59 -9.17 11.11
N ALA A 60 6.78 -10.14 12.02
CA ALA A 60 6.37 -11.52 11.79
C ALA A 60 4.86 -11.67 11.61
N ALA A 61 4.05 -10.98 12.44
CA ALA A 61 2.59 -10.97 12.31
C ALA A 61 2.14 -10.45 10.93
N TYR A 62 2.83 -9.43 10.43
CA TYR A 62 2.55 -8.86 9.12
C TYR A 62 2.95 -9.78 7.96
N VAL A 63 4.13 -10.42 8.02
CA VAL A 63 4.56 -11.43 7.03
C VAL A 63 3.54 -12.55 6.93
N CYS A 64 3.04 -13.03 8.08
CA CYS A 64 1.98 -14.04 8.11
C CYS A 64 0.67 -13.54 7.50
N ALA A 65 0.23 -12.32 7.83
CA ALA A 65 -1.02 -11.75 7.31
C ALA A 65 -0.96 -11.49 5.80
N ALA A 66 0.18 -11.06 5.29
CA ALA A 66 0.41 -10.81 3.87
C ALA A 66 0.69 -12.11 3.07
N GLY A 67 0.83 -13.26 3.74
CA GLY A 67 1.11 -14.53 3.08
C GLY A 67 2.51 -14.61 2.45
N LEU A 68 3.43 -13.75 2.89
CA LEU A 68 4.78 -13.68 2.35
C LEU A 68 5.59 -14.90 2.81
N ARG A 69 6.35 -15.51 1.91
CA ARG A 69 7.29 -16.58 2.29
C ARG A 69 8.54 -15.93 2.90
N PRO A 70 8.93 -16.23 4.15
CA PRO A 70 10.00 -15.53 4.87
C PRO A 70 11.43 -15.87 4.40
N TRP A 71 11.61 -16.29 3.15
CA TRP A 71 12.84 -16.95 2.69
C TRP A 71 13.69 -16.01 1.83
N ALA A 72 14.24 -14.94 2.42
CA ALA A 72 15.47 -14.26 1.97
C ALA A 72 15.81 -13.05 2.88
N GLY A 73 16.54 -13.27 3.98
CA GLY A 73 17.21 -12.19 4.72
C GLY A 73 16.39 -11.49 5.80
N SER A 74 16.88 -10.32 6.25
CA SER A 74 16.22 -9.50 7.28
C SER A 74 14.93 -8.87 6.74
N VAL A 75 13.81 -9.22 7.34
CA VAL A 75 12.50 -8.61 7.06
C VAL A 75 12.43 -7.23 7.73
N ASN A 76 11.99 -6.22 6.99
CA ASN A 76 11.72 -4.87 7.49
C ASN A 76 10.34 -4.38 7.01
N ALA A 77 9.88 -3.22 7.52
CA ALA A 77 8.55 -2.70 7.20
C ALA A 77 8.40 -2.39 5.70
N GLU A 78 9.47 -1.91 5.07
CA GLU A 78 9.50 -1.63 3.63
C GLU A 78 9.24 -2.88 2.79
N LEU A 79 9.96 -3.96 3.04
CA LEU A 79 9.78 -5.21 2.31
C LEU A 79 8.35 -5.72 2.44
N VAL A 80 7.81 -5.73 3.66
CA VAL A 80 6.44 -6.21 3.92
C VAL A 80 5.40 -5.37 3.19
N LEU A 81 5.46 -4.05 3.36
CA LEU A 81 4.42 -3.16 2.85
C LEU A 81 4.47 -3.03 1.33
N MET A 82 5.67 -2.97 0.75
CA MET A 82 5.83 -2.91 -0.71
C MET A 82 5.35 -4.19 -1.37
N THR A 83 5.69 -5.38 -0.85
CA THR A 83 5.21 -6.64 -1.46
C THR A 83 3.69 -6.76 -1.36
N ALA A 84 3.08 -6.36 -0.24
CA ALA A 84 1.62 -6.40 -0.11
C ALA A 84 0.90 -5.46 -1.11
N VAL A 85 1.48 -4.28 -1.38
CA VAL A 85 0.93 -3.33 -2.36
C VAL A 85 1.14 -3.83 -3.79
N ASP A 86 2.32 -4.36 -4.11
CA ASP A 86 2.62 -4.92 -5.43
C ASP A 86 1.71 -6.12 -5.75
N ASP A 87 1.51 -7.04 -4.80
CA ASP A 87 0.59 -8.18 -4.95
C ASP A 87 -0.87 -7.73 -5.18
N ALA A 88 -1.30 -6.65 -4.52
CA ALA A 88 -2.62 -6.08 -4.74
C ALA A 88 -2.74 -5.47 -6.15
N LEU A 89 -1.71 -4.74 -6.60
CA LEU A 89 -1.64 -4.13 -7.92
C LEU A 89 -1.67 -5.18 -9.03
N GLU A 90 -0.83 -6.23 -8.93
CA GLU A 90 -0.78 -7.32 -9.90
C GLU A 90 -2.12 -8.04 -10.02
N ARG A 91 -2.75 -8.40 -8.89
CA ARG A 91 -4.08 -9.01 -8.89
C ARG A 91 -5.11 -8.14 -9.57
N ARG A 92 -5.11 -6.83 -9.34
CA ARG A 92 -6.09 -5.91 -9.94
C ARG A 92 -5.85 -5.75 -11.45
N ILE A 93 -4.60 -5.64 -11.89
CA ILE A 93 -4.24 -5.60 -13.31
C ILE A 93 -4.69 -6.89 -14.02
N ALA A 94 -4.46 -8.05 -13.41
CA ALA A 94 -4.88 -9.34 -13.96
C ALA A 94 -6.41 -9.42 -14.10
N MET A 95 -7.17 -9.00 -13.08
CA MET A 95 -8.63 -8.97 -13.12
C MET A 95 -9.19 -8.02 -14.19
N ALA A 96 -8.65 -6.81 -14.29
CA ALA A 96 -9.05 -5.83 -15.31
C ALA A 96 -8.74 -6.34 -16.73
N SER A 97 -7.66 -7.09 -16.91
CA SER A 97 -7.27 -7.68 -18.19
C SER A 97 -8.15 -8.87 -18.57
N ALA A 98 -8.50 -9.73 -17.60
CA ALA A 98 -9.44 -10.83 -17.80
C ALA A 98 -10.84 -10.34 -18.17
N SER A 99 -11.35 -9.29 -17.51
CA SER A 99 -12.65 -8.69 -17.82
C SER A 99 -12.72 -8.09 -19.23
N ARG A 100 -11.61 -7.57 -19.75
CA ARG A 100 -11.53 -7.04 -21.13
C ARG A 100 -11.54 -8.15 -22.18
N ASN A 101 -11.00 -9.33 -21.85
CA ASN A 101 -10.96 -10.47 -22.77
C ASN A 101 -12.28 -11.24 -22.85
N THR A 102 -13.14 -11.18 -21.83
CA THR A 102 -14.46 -11.84 -21.81
C THR A 102 -15.61 -10.97 -22.34
N GLY A 103 -15.40 -9.67 -22.53
CA GLY A 103 -16.40 -8.74 -23.07
C GLY A 103 -16.48 -8.68 -24.60
N VAL A 104 -15.78 -9.57 -25.31
CA VAL A 104 -15.80 -9.70 -26.77
C VAL A 104 -16.52 -11.01 -27.14
N GLN A 105 -17.83 -11.07 -26.91
CA GLN A 105 -18.73 -12.07 -27.50
C GLN A 105 -20.06 -11.43 -27.88
#